data_AF-W4SQ27-F1
#
_entry.id   AF-W4SQ27-F1
#
_cell.length_a   1.000
_cell.length_b   1.000
_cell.length_c   1.000
_cell.angle_alpha   90.00
_cell.angle_beta   90.00
_cell.angle_gamma   90.00
#
_symmetry.space_group_name_H-M   'P 1'
#
loop_
_entity.id
_entity.type
_entity.pdbx_description
1 polymer ?
#
loop_
_entity_poly.entity_id
_entity_poly.type
_entity_poly.pdbx_seq_one_letter_code
_entity_poly.pdbx_strand_id
1 'polypeptide(L)'
;MLAGVTAHAAPRLTDLQYIGSHNSYHAGFAPSEATLLQRLSPELFAALDYRHPPLRQQLDDGVRQLELDVFADANGGRYAHPASVAQIAQAGLPPAPPSAPAGVMDKPGFKVMHVQDVDQRSTCQP
;
A
#
# COMPACT_ATOMS: atom_id res chain seq x y z
N MET A 1 3.02 -22.74 54.75
CA MET A 1 3.45 -21.48 54.11
C MET A 1 2.73 -21.36 52.78
N LEU A 2 1.78 -20.44 52.64
CA LEU A 2 1.10 -20.15 51.38
C LEU A 2 1.88 -19.03 50.69
N ALA A 3 2.56 -19.35 49.59
CA ALA A 3 3.22 -18.35 48.76
C ALA A 3 2.15 -17.48 48.10
N GLY A 4 2.16 -16.18 48.41
CA GLY A 4 1.28 -15.21 47.78
C GLY A 4 1.63 -15.07 46.30
N VAL A 5 0.67 -15.33 45.41
CA VAL A 5 0.79 -15.04 43.99
C VAL A 5 0.74 -13.53 43.83
N THR A 6 1.85 -12.90 43.47
CA THR A 6 1.87 -11.50 43.08
C THR A 6 1.26 -11.38 41.69
N ALA A 7 0.14 -10.67 41.57
CA ALA A 7 -0.42 -10.31 40.27
C ALA A 7 0.57 -9.41 39.53
N HIS A 8 1.20 -9.93 38.48
CA HIS A 8 1.95 -9.08 37.56
C HIS A 8 0.98 -8.22 36.76
N ALA A 9 1.23 -6.92 36.70
CA ALA A 9 0.52 -6.04 35.78
C ALA A 9 0.68 -6.56 34.35
N ALA A 10 -0.38 -6.51 33.56
CA ALA A 10 -0.34 -6.89 32.16
C ALA A 10 0.71 -6.03 31.40
N PRO A 11 1.44 -6.61 30.43
CA PRO A 11 2.43 -5.87 29.66
C PRO A 11 1.75 -4.76 28.85
N ARG A 12 2.43 -3.62 28.70
CA ARG A 12 1.98 -2.54 27.79
C ARG A 12 2.31 -2.95 26.36
N LEU A 13 1.66 -2.32 25.38
CA LEU A 13 2.01 -2.53 23.97
C LEU A 13 3.50 -2.25 23.71
N THR A 14 4.08 -1.25 24.38
CA THR A 14 5.50 -0.90 24.25
C THR A 14 6.46 -1.92 24.84
N ASP A 15 5.96 -2.89 25.62
CA ASP A 15 6.78 -3.92 26.27
C ASP A 15 6.81 -5.22 25.44
N LEU A 16 6.12 -5.25 24.29
CA LEU A 16 6.00 -6.39 23.40
C LEU A 16 6.78 -6.15 22.10
N GLN A 17 7.29 -7.24 21.53
CA GLN A 17 7.91 -7.23 20.20
C GLN A 17 6.87 -7.62 19.15
N TYR A 18 6.84 -6.88 18.04
CA TYR A 18 5.90 -7.11 16.94
C TYR A 18 6.64 -7.33 15.63
N ILE A 19 6.01 -8.12 14.75
CA ILE A 19 6.31 -8.12 13.33
C ILE A 19 5.41 -7.07 12.68
N GLY A 20 6.02 -6.18 11.90
CA GLY A 20 5.33 -5.15 11.14
C GLY A 20 5.61 -5.25 9.65
N SER A 21 4.71 -4.71 8.84
CA SER A 21 4.95 -4.45 7.42
C SER A 21 4.88 -2.94 7.18
N HIS A 22 5.94 -2.40 6.59
CA HIS A 22 5.90 -1.05 6.03
C HIS A 22 5.02 -1.04 4.78
N ASN A 23 4.29 0.05 4.55
CA ASN A 23 3.36 0.20 3.43
C ASN A 23 2.50 -1.05 3.23
N SER A 24 1.83 -1.52 4.29
CA SER A 24 1.16 -2.83 4.34
C SER A 24 0.15 -3.04 3.22
N TYR A 25 -0.36 -1.95 2.65
CA TYR A 25 -1.33 -1.93 1.58
C TYR A 25 -0.70 -2.14 0.18
N HIS A 26 0.62 -2.03 0.05
CA HIS A 26 1.32 -2.00 -1.25
C HIS A 26 1.08 -3.27 -2.08
N ALA A 27 0.50 -3.09 -3.28
CA ALA A 27 0.09 -4.19 -4.15
C ALA A 27 1.10 -4.51 -5.27
N GLY A 28 2.19 -3.76 -5.37
CA GLY A 28 3.17 -3.84 -6.45
C GLY A 28 2.63 -3.28 -7.77
N PHE A 29 3.38 -3.51 -8.86
CA PHE A 29 3.12 -2.92 -10.17
C PHE A 29 2.33 -3.84 -11.11
N ALA A 30 1.56 -3.23 -12.02
CA ALA A 30 1.14 -3.91 -13.25
C ALA A 30 2.31 -4.02 -14.24
N PRO A 31 2.28 -4.99 -15.19
CA PRO A 31 3.40 -5.24 -16.10
C PRO A 31 3.91 -4.01 -16.87
N SER A 32 2.99 -3.15 -17.35
CA SER A 32 3.37 -1.93 -18.08
C SER A 32 3.92 -0.84 -17.18
N GLU A 33 3.45 -0.73 -15.94
CA GLU A 33 3.98 0.21 -14.94
C GLU A 33 5.40 -0.21 -14.55
N ALA A 34 5.61 -1.49 -14.27
CA ALA A 34 6.93 -2.07 -13.99
C ALA A 34 7.90 -1.84 -15.15
N THR A 35 7.47 -2.15 -16.38
CA THR A 35 8.30 -1.94 -17.59
C THR A 35 8.65 -0.48 -17.78
N LEU A 36 7.69 0.43 -17.59
CA LEU A 36 7.93 1.87 -17.70
C LEU A 36 8.93 2.33 -16.64
N LEU A 37 8.69 2.02 -15.36
CA LEU A 37 9.54 2.47 -14.27
C LEU A 37 10.95 1.90 -14.37
N GLN A 38 11.09 0.63 -14.76
CA GLN A 38 12.39 0.01 -15.03
C GLN A 38 13.16 0.72 -16.16
N ARG A 39 12.48 1.24 -17.19
CA ARG A 39 13.13 2.02 -18.27
C ARG A 39 13.53 3.42 -17.82
N LEU A 40 12.70 4.06 -17.01
CA LEU A 40 12.92 5.44 -16.56
C LEU A 40 13.96 5.51 -15.43
N SER A 41 13.87 4.60 -14.46
CA SER A 41 14.76 4.51 -13.31
C SER A 41 14.79 3.08 -12.76
N PRO A 42 15.75 2.24 -13.19
CA PRO A 42 15.98 0.90 -12.63
C PRO A 42 16.17 0.90 -11.11
N GLU A 43 16.84 1.93 -10.57
CA GLU A 43 17.09 2.06 -9.14
C GLU A 43 15.80 2.29 -8.36
N LEU A 44 14.93 3.18 -8.85
CA LEU A 44 13.64 3.43 -8.21
C LEU A 44 12.73 2.21 -8.32
N PHE A 45 12.73 1.52 -9.47
CA PHE A 45 11.99 0.27 -9.60
C PHE A 45 12.46 -0.76 -8.58
N ALA A 46 13.77 -0.98 -8.44
CA ALA A 46 14.30 -1.94 -7.46
C ALA A 46 13.93 -1.59 -6.00
N ALA A 47 13.80 -0.30 -5.67
CA ALA A 47 13.37 0.14 -4.35
C ALA A 47 11.86 -0.07 -4.09
N LEU A 48 11.04 -0.12 -5.15
CA LEU A 48 9.59 -0.22 -5.07
C LEU A 48 9.05 -1.59 -5.49
N ASP A 49 9.85 -2.47 -6.10
CA ASP A 49 9.40 -3.78 -6.61
C ASP A 49 9.25 -4.82 -5.51
N TYR A 50 8.25 -4.61 -4.66
CA TYR A 50 7.76 -5.57 -3.69
C TYR A 50 6.24 -5.53 -3.64
N ARG A 51 5.64 -6.42 -2.87
CA ARG A 51 4.20 -6.35 -2.56
C ARG A 51 3.89 -7.11 -1.29
N HIS A 52 2.79 -6.76 -0.66
CA HIS A 52 2.25 -7.52 0.47
C HIS A 52 1.00 -8.32 0.10
N PRO A 53 0.72 -9.44 0.79
CA PRO A 53 -0.61 -10.04 0.79
C PRO A 53 -1.69 -9.04 1.27
N PRO A 54 -2.99 -9.26 0.99
CA PRO A 54 -4.05 -8.43 1.56
C PRO A 54 -3.96 -8.34 3.08
N LEU A 55 -4.39 -7.21 3.66
CA LEU A 55 -4.25 -6.94 5.10
C LEU A 55 -4.77 -8.08 6.00
N ARG A 56 -5.89 -8.73 5.63
CA ARG A 56 -6.41 -9.89 6.36
C ARG A 56 -5.39 -11.02 6.45
N GLN A 57 -4.78 -11.37 5.32
CA GLN A 57 -3.77 -12.44 5.28
C GLN A 57 -2.55 -12.06 6.12
N GLN A 58 -2.09 -10.80 6.07
CA GLN A 58 -0.98 -10.36 6.93
C GLN A 58 -1.30 -10.52 8.42
N LEU A 59 -2.52 -10.19 8.83
CA LEU A 59 -2.98 -10.38 10.21
C LEU A 59 -3.05 -11.87 10.59
N ASP A 60 -3.54 -12.71 9.68
CA ASP A 60 -3.60 -14.17 9.85
C ASP A 60 -2.18 -14.78 9.95
N ASP A 61 -1.21 -14.21 9.21
CA ASP A 61 0.21 -14.61 9.22
C ASP A 61 1.00 -14.07 10.43
N GLY A 62 0.35 -13.30 11.31
CA GLY A 62 0.93 -12.85 12.58
C GLY A 62 1.49 -11.41 12.60
N VAL A 63 1.33 -10.63 11.52
CA VAL A 63 1.66 -9.20 11.51
C VAL A 63 0.77 -8.45 12.51
N ARG A 64 1.35 -7.55 13.31
CA ARG A 64 0.62 -6.76 14.33
C ARG A 64 0.92 -5.27 14.30
N GLN A 65 1.80 -4.83 13.41
CA GLN A 65 2.01 -3.42 13.08
C GLN A 65 1.77 -3.23 11.58
N LEU A 66 0.82 -2.36 11.23
CA LEU A 66 0.48 -2.02 9.87
C LEU A 66 0.73 -0.53 9.62
N GLU A 67 1.25 -0.22 8.44
CA GLU A 67 1.43 1.15 7.95
C GLU A 67 0.48 1.39 6.78
N LEU A 68 -0.27 2.49 6.84
CA LEU A 68 -1.24 2.91 5.84
C LEU A 68 -0.99 4.36 5.47
N ASP A 69 -0.68 4.62 4.20
CA ASP A 69 -0.53 5.98 3.69
C ASP A 69 -1.85 6.48 3.17
N VAL A 70 -2.37 7.52 3.82
CA VAL A 70 -3.72 8.02 3.61
C VAL A 70 -3.67 9.42 3.00
N PHE A 71 -4.26 9.56 1.82
CA PHE A 71 -4.32 10.79 1.06
C PHE A 71 -5.72 11.39 1.12
N ALA A 72 -5.82 12.68 1.41
CA ALA A 72 -7.10 13.39 1.42
C ALA A 72 -7.53 13.79 0.01
N ASP A 73 -8.74 13.38 -0.37
CA ASP A 73 -9.40 13.80 -1.60
C ASP A 73 -10.81 14.31 -1.30
N ALA A 74 -10.91 15.54 -0.80
CA ALA A 74 -12.17 16.11 -0.33
C ALA A 74 -13.25 16.24 -1.42
N ASN A 75 -12.85 16.35 -2.69
CA ASN A 75 -13.77 16.53 -3.81
C ASN A 75 -13.91 15.27 -4.67
N GLY A 76 -13.04 14.27 -4.50
CA GLY A 76 -12.94 13.12 -5.39
C GLY A 76 -12.18 13.46 -6.67
N GLY A 77 -11.69 12.41 -7.33
CA GLY A 77 -11.06 12.51 -8.64
C GLY A 77 -9.62 13.02 -8.63
N ARG A 78 -9.08 13.48 -7.49
CA ARG A 78 -7.69 14.01 -7.42
C ARG A 78 -6.66 12.98 -7.86
N TYR A 79 -6.96 11.71 -7.63
CA TYR A 79 -6.06 10.58 -7.89
C TYR A 79 -6.61 9.59 -8.91
N ALA A 80 -7.69 9.94 -9.62
CA ALA A 80 -8.35 9.05 -10.58
C ALA A 80 -7.59 8.91 -11.91
N HIS A 81 -6.65 9.82 -12.20
CA HIS A 81 -5.94 9.89 -13.47
C HIS A 81 -4.42 10.02 -13.26
N PRO A 82 -3.74 8.94 -12.80
CA PRO A 82 -2.30 9.00 -12.58
C PRO A 82 -1.53 9.29 -13.86
N ALA A 83 -0.44 10.07 -13.73
CA ALA A 83 0.43 10.39 -14.86
C ALA A 83 1.02 9.15 -15.55
N SER A 84 1.24 8.06 -14.80
CA SER A 84 1.72 6.78 -15.34
C SER A 84 0.88 6.26 -16.51
N VAL A 85 -0.43 6.50 -16.53
CA VAL A 85 -1.32 6.08 -17.64
C VAL A 85 -0.92 6.76 -18.95
N ALA A 86 -0.71 8.09 -18.91
CA ALA A 86 -0.29 8.85 -20.08
C ALA A 86 1.15 8.48 -20.50
N GLN A 87 2.05 8.26 -19.52
CA GLN A 87 3.43 7.87 -19.78
C GLN A 87 3.54 6.47 -20.41
N ILE A 88 2.73 5.51 -19.96
CA ILE A 88 2.64 4.17 -20.56
C ILE A 88 2.24 4.27 -22.04
N ALA A 89 1.21 5.08 -22.34
CA ALA A 89 0.76 5.29 -23.70
C ALA A 89 1.84 5.96 -24.57
N GLN A 90 2.51 6.98 -24.07
CA GLN A 90 3.62 7.67 -24.76
C GLN A 90 4.82 6.73 -25.02
N ALA A 91 5.07 5.79 -24.11
CA ALA A 91 6.13 4.78 -24.26
C ALA A 91 5.75 3.63 -25.22
N GLY A 92 4.56 3.65 -25.82
CA GLY A 92 4.06 2.61 -26.70
C GLY A 92 3.81 1.28 -25.99
N LEU A 93 3.60 1.29 -24.68
CA LEU A 93 3.33 0.10 -23.88
C LEU A 93 1.82 -0.22 -23.86
N PRO A 94 1.43 -1.49 -23.70
CA PRO A 94 0.02 -1.85 -23.52
C PRO A 94 -0.59 -1.11 -22.31
N PRO A 95 -1.87 -0.69 -22.37
CA PRO A 95 -2.53 -0.08 -21.21
C PRO A 95 -2.46 -0.98 -19.98
N ALA A 96 -2.09 -0.41 -18.83
CA ALA A 96 -2.19 -1.12 -17.56
C ALA A 96 -3.67 -1.30 -17.17
N PRO A 97 -4.03 -2.38 -16.44
CA PRO A 97 -5.34 -2.47 -15.82
C PRO A 97 -5.54 -1.29 -14.86
N PRO A 98 -6.78 -0.88 -14.55
CA PRO A 98 -7.03 0.13 -13.53
C PRO A 98 -6.34 -0.20 -12.19
N SER A 99 -5.88 0.82 -11.47
CA SER A 99 -5.29 0.68 -10.12
C SER A 99 -6.34 0.45 -9.03
N ALA A 100 -7.60 0.83 -9.30
CA ALA A 100 -8.74 0.68 -8.41
C ALA A 100 -10.02 0.32 -9.20
N PRO A 101 -11.08 -0.20 -8.55
CA PRO A 101 -12.37 -0.39 -9.19
C PRO A 101 -12.94 0.92 -9.76
N ALA A 102 -13.69 0.83 -10.85
CA ALA A 102 -14.26 1.99 -11.53
C ALA A 102 -15.11 2.86 -10.58
N GLY A 103 -14.93 4.19 -10.64
CA GLY A 103 -15.69 5.14 -9.83
C GLY A 103 -15.23 5.26 -8.37
N VAL A 104 -14.26 4.45 -7.91
CA VAL A 104 -13.78 4.50 -6.52
C VAL A 104 -12.92 5.75 -6.29
N MET A 105 -11.99 6.03 -7.20
CA MET A 105 -11.10 7.18 -7.13
C MET A 105 -11.82 8.52 -7.36
N ASP A 106 -12.96 8.50 -8.04
CA ASP A 106 -13.76 9.69 -8.35
C ASP A 106 -14.59 10.21 -7.16
N LYS A 107 -14.69 9.41 -6.08
CA LYS A 107 -15.51 9.78 -4.92
C LYS A 107 -14.72 10.62 -3.92
N PRO A 108 -15.35 11.65 -3.31
CA PRO A 108 -14.84 12.31 -2.11
C PRO A 108 -14.44 11.32 -1.01
N GLY A 109 -13.38 11.64 -0.28
CA GLY A 109 -12.90 10.89 0.87
C GLY A 109 -11.42 10.53 0.77
N PHE A 110 -10.94 9.80 1.76
CA PHE A 110 -9.56 9.35 1.79
C PHE A 110 -9.26 8.32 0.70
N LYS A 111 -7.98 8.26 0.31
CA LYS A 111 -7.40 7.28 -0.61
C LYS A 111 -6.17 6.62 0.00
N VAL A 112 -6.01 5.31 -0.17
CA VAL A 112 -4.84 4.56 0.33
C VAL A 112 -4.05 4.01 -0.85
N MET A 113 -2.88 4.58 -1.10
CA MET A 113 -2.02 4.29 -2.25
C MET A 113 -0.56 4.58 -1.88
N HIS A 114 0.41 4.11 -2.69
CA HIS A 114 1.82 4.19 -2.30
C HIS A 114 2.47 5.49 -2.78
N VAL A 115 2.74 5.62 -4.08
CA VAL A 115 3.32 6.82 -4.68
C VAL A 115 2.36 7.39 -5.72
N GLN A 116 1.88 8.61 -5.48
CA GLN A 116 1.07 9.37 -6.44
C GLN A 116 1.73 9.36 -7.83
N ASP A 117 0.93 9.15 -8.88
CA ASP A 117 1.35 9.17 -10.28
C ASP A 117 2.34 8.08 -10.74
N VAL A 118 2.91 7.27 -9.84
CA VAL A 118 3.94 6.27 -10.15
C VAL A 118 3.51 4.87 -9.73
N ASP A 119 3.13 4.70 -8.46
CA ASP A 119 2.87 3.42 -7.82
C ASP A 119 1.61 3.53 -6.94
N GLN A 120 0.43 3.60 -7.56
CA GLN A 120 -0.81 3.87 -6.83
C GLN A 120 -1.54 2.62 -6.32
N ARG A 121 -1.05 1.42 -6.61
CA ARG A 121 -1.83 0.20 -6.38
C ARG A 121 -1.83 -0.17 -4.91
N SER A 122 -3.02 -0.54 -4.43
CA SER A 122 -3.23 -0.87 -3.02
C SER A 122 -4.22 -2.01 -2.85
N THR A 123 -3.98 -2.84 -1.84
CA THR A 123 -4.84 -3.96 -1.46
C THR A 123 -6.00 -3.53 -0.56
N CYS A 124 -6.07 -2.27 -0.14
CA CYS A 124 -7.10 -1.74 0.77
C CYS A 124 -7.61 -0.33 0.39
N GLN A 125 -7.86 -0.13 -0.90
CA GLN A 125 -8.50 1.08 -1.47
C GLN A 125 -9.95 1.29 -0.96
N PRO A 126 -10.56 2.49 -1.07
CA PRO A 126 -10.21 3.63 -1.94
C PRO A 126 -8.89 4.28 -1.57
#